data_AF-A0A382G067-F1
#
_entry.id   AF-A0A382G067-F1
#
_cell.length_a   1.000
_cell.length_b   1.000
_cell.length_c   1.000
_cell.angle_alpha   90.00
_cell.angle_beta   90.00
_cell.angle_gamma   90.00
#
_symmetry.space_group_name_H-M   'P 1'
#
loop_
_entity.id
_entity.type
_entity.pdbx_description
1 polymer ?
#
loop_
_entity_poly.entity_id
_entity_poly.type
_entity_poly.pdbx_seq_one_letter_code
_entity_poly.pdbx_strand_id
1 'polypeptide(L)'
;MLQARAPDVELEAYRGLMEPPDQFEDGFTFRTVLGAFFVGFIMMPGAIYMGLIAGVSLGSAAEWVTIILFSELARRSFSSLTRQEIYVIYYIAGGLAGVIGGTMLAGGPFGQLIWNQYLVQSQAAAGFGLTEHIPRWVSPPAGSEALLQRTFLHRAWIPPLTVLVISQILARAEWFCLGYFLFRITSDVERLPFPLAPVAAQGATALADAEDDGQSNWRWRVFAIGMGIGL
;
A
#
# COMPACT_ATOMS: atom_id res chain seq x y z
N MET A 1 40.85 -17.23 22.50
CA MET A 1 39.75 -17.34 23.47
C MET A 1 39.03 -15.99 23.49
N LEU A 2 37.89 -15.87 22.82
CA LEU A 2 37.07 -14.66 22.83
C LEU A 2 36.14 -14.74 24.05
N GLN A 3 36.28 -13.79 24.99
CA GLN A 3 35.40 -13.65 26.15
C GLN A 3 33.96 -13.43 25.70
N ALA A 4 33.04 -14.27 26.16
CA ALA A 4 31.61 -14.06 26.00
C ALA A 4 31.21 -12.81 26.81
N ARG A 5 30.87 -11.73 26.11
CA ARG A 5 30.36 -10.48 26.67
C ARG A 5 28.97 -10.75 27.27
N ALA A 6 28.68 -10.17 28.45
CA ALA A 6 27.37 -10.28 29.09
C ALA A 6 26.24 -9.83 28.11
N PRO A 7 25.03 -10.43 28.18
CA PRO A 7 23.91 -10.02 27.34
C PRO A 7 23.60 -8.53 27.58
N ASP A 8 23.62 -7.73 26.51
CA ASP A 8 23.26 -6.32 26.57
C ASP A 8 21.77 -6.20 26.94
N VAL A 9 21.48 -5.64 28.11
CA VAL A 9 20.13 -5.46 28.68
C VAL A 9 19.20 -4.71 27.72
N GLU A 10 19.75 -3.78 26.94
CA GLU A 10 19.01 -3.06 25.90
C GLU A 10 18.51 -4.00 24.80
N LEU A 11 19.31 -4.99 24.37
CA LEU A 11 18.91 -5.94 23.32
C LEU A 11 17.79 -6.86 23.79
N GLU A 12 17.77 -7.23 25.06
CA GLU A 12 16.67 -8.00 25.65
C GLU A 12 15.40 -7.17 25.77
N ALA A 13 15.51 -5.89 26.16
CA ALA A 13 14.37 -4.98 26.14
C ALA A 13 13.76 -4.84 24.74
N TYR A 14 14.58 -4.74 23.69
CA TYR A 14 14.11 -4.71 22.30
C TYR A 14 13.45 -6.03 21.85
N ARG A 15 13.97 -7.18 22.30
CA ARG A 15 13.36 -8.50 22.02
C ARG A 15 12.02 -8.69 22.72
N GLY A 16 11.84 -8.08 23.89
CA GLY A 16 10.60 -8.12 24.67
C GLY A 16 9.53 -7.08 24.26
N LEU A 17 9.78 -6.26 23.24
CA LEU A 17 8.82 -5.22 22.82
C LEU A 17 7.51 -5.78 22.23
N MET A 18 7.54 -7.01 21.73
CA MET A 18 6.37 -7.65 21.16
C MET A 18 6.50 -9.17 21.25
N GLU A 19 5.57 -9.80 21.96
CA GLU A 19 5.49 -11.25 22.03
C GLU A 19 4.79 -11.80 20.78
N PRO A 20 5.26 -12.93 20.21
CA PRO A 20 4.57 -13.57 19.10
C PRO A 20 3.16 -14.00 19.54
N PRO A 21 2.12 -13.73 18.73
CA PRO A 21 0.76 -14.11 19.09
C PRO A 21 0.60 -15.64 19.08
N ASP A 22 -0.15 -16.17 20.05
CA ASP A 22 -0.45 -17.59 20.15
C ASP A 22 -1.40 -18.09 19.04
N GLN A 23 -2.21 -17.18 18.47
CA GLN A 23 -3.19 -17.49 17.44
C GLN A 23 -3.17 -16.47 16.31
N PHE A 24 -3.29 -16.97 15.08
CA PHE A 24 -3.45 -16.16 13.87
C PHE A 24 -4.92 -16.22 13.44
N GLU A 25 -5.58 -15.07 13.42
CA GLU A 25 -6.95 -14.95 12.92
C GLU A 25 -6.96 -14.47 11.47
N ASP A 26 -8.06 -14.74 10.76
CA ASP A 26 -8.23 -14.31 9.38
C ASP A 26 -8.78 -12.87 9.30
N GLY A 27 -8.13 -12.04 8.48
CA GLY A 27 -8.56 -10.67 8.17
C GLY A 27 -9.31 -10.55 6.84
N PHE A 28 -9.41 -11.62 6.07
CA PHE A 28 -10.09 -11.61 4.77
C PHE A 28 -11.58 -11.90 4.93
N THR A 29 -12.34 -10.86 5.25
CA THR A 29 -13.80 -10.95 5.39
C THR A 29 -14.53 -10.11 4.34
N PHE A 30 -15.85 -10.21 4.30
CA PHE A 30 -16.68 -9.35 3.45
C PHE A 30 -16.50 -7.86 3.78
N ARG A 31 -16.19 -7.51 5.04
CA ARG A 31 -15.92 -6.13 5.45
C ARG A 31 -14.65 -5.59 4.80
N THR A 32 -13.62 -6.42 4.72
CA THR A 32 -12.36 -6.13 4.03
C THR A 32 -12.57 -5.93 2.53
N VAL A 33 -13.42 -6.73 1.88
CA VAL A 33 -13.79 -6.55 0.47
C VAL A 33 -14.49 -5.20 0.26
N LEU A 34 -15.39 -4.82 1.16
CA LEU A 34 -16.06 -3.52 1.13
C LEU A 34 -15.07 -2.36 1.33
N GLY A 35 -14.08 -2.55 2.21
CA GLY A 35 -12.94 -1.65 2.38
C GLY A 35 -12.09 -1.51 1.11
N ALA A 36 -11.86 -2.61 0.38
CA ALA A 36 -11.16 -2.57 -0.90
C ALA A 36 -11.90 -1.72 -1.95
N PHE A 37 -13.22 -1.83 -2.00
CA PHE A 37 -14.04 -0.96 -2.86
C PHE A 37 -14.01 0.50 -2.43
N PHE A 38 -14.01 0.78 -1.12
CA PHE A 38 -13.82 2.14 -0.60
C PHE A 38 -12.48 2.73 -1.06
N VAL A 39 -11.38 1.98 -0.90
CA VAL A 39 -10.05 2.38 -1.40
C VAL A 39 -10.09 2.64 -2.91
N GLY A 40 -10.65 1.71 -3.68
CA GLY A 40 -10.66 1.76 -5.14
C GLY A 40 -11.52 2.88 -5.73
N PHE A 41 -12.73 3.11 -5.20
CA PHE A 41 -13.68 4.05 -5.77
C PHE A 41 -13.65 5.44 -5.15
N ILE A 42 -13.17 5.60 -3.92
CA ILE A 42 -13.16 6.89 -3.22
C ILE A 42 -11.74 7.40 -3.10
N MET A 43 -10.82 6.59 -2.58
CA MET A 43 -9.46 7.06 -2.31
C MET A 43 -8.62 7.18 -3.58
N MET A 44 -8.65 6.19 -4.48
CA MET A 44 -7.85 6.23 -5.71
C MET A 44 -8.16 7.44 -6.60
N PRO A 45 -9.43 7.81 -6.89
CA PRO A 45 -9.71 9.01 -7.67
C PRO A 45 -9.15 10.29 -7.02
N GLY A 46 -9.26 10.42 -5.69
CA GLY A 46 -8.66 11.52 -4.95
C GLY A 46 -7.13 11.53 -5.05
N ALA A 47 -6.50 10.37 -4.95
CA ALA A 47 -5.04 10.23 -5.06
C ALA A 47 -4.54 10.55 -6.47
N ILE A 48 -5.26 10.12 -7.51
CA ILE A 48 -4.94 10.45 -8.91
C ILE A 48 -5.08 11.95 -9.14
N TYR A 49 -6.17 12.56 -8.65
CA TYR A 49 -6.39 14.01 -8.76
C TYR A 49 -5.24 14.81 -8.12
N MET A 50 -4.84 14.43 -6.91
CA MET A 50 -3.72 15.08 -6.22
C MET A 50 -2.39 14.89 -6.97
N GLY A 51 -2.11 13.69 -7.47
CA GLY A 51 -0.92 13.42 -8.28
C GLY A 51 -0.86 14.27 -9.55
N LEU A 52 -2.01 14.47 -10.21
CA LEU A 52 -2.09 15.26 -11.46
C LEU A 52 -1.98 16.78 -11.22
N ILE A 53 -2.56 17.31 -10.14
CA ILE A 53 -2.63 18.77 -9.91
C ILE A 53 -1.48 19.27 -9.06
N ALA A 54 -1.18 18.58 -7.96
CA ALA A 54 -0.13 19.00 -7.05
C ALA A 54 1.25 18.46 -7.46
N GLY A 55 1.30 17.49 -8.40
CA GLY A 55 2.53 16.78 -8.74
C GLY A 55 3.08 15.93 -7.58
N VAL A 56 2.28 15.76 -6.53
CA VAL A 56 2.66 15.08 -5.29
C VAL A 56 1.63 13.98 -5.03
N SER A 57 2.13 12.77 -4.76
CA SER A 57 1.29 11.69 -4.27
C SER A 57 0.98 11.88 -2.80
N LEU A 58 -0.19 11.41 -2.34
CA LEU A 58 -0.54 11.40 -0.92
C LEU A 58 0.45 10.56 -0.05
N GLY A 59 1.35 9.78 -0.67
CA GLY A 59 2.45 9.07 -0.01
C GLY A 59 1.97 8.02 0.98
N SER A 60 2.83 7.64 1.91
CA SER A 60 2.48 6.71 3.00
C SER A 60 1.45 7.26 3.98
N ALA A 61 1.27 8.59 4.03
CA ALA A 61 0.22 9.22 4.85
C ALA A 61 -1.19 8.91 4.32
N ALA A 62 -1.34 8.71 3.01
CA ALA A 62 -2.61 8.35 2.38
C ALA A 62 -3.20 7.06 2.97
N GLU A 63 -2.34 6.09 3.23
CA GLU A 63 -2.72 4.75 3.71
C GLU A 63 -3.37 4.85 5.09
N TRP A 64 -2.72 5.58 6.01
CA TRP A 64 -3.23 5.82 7.36
C TRP A 64 -4.52 6.62 7.37
N VAL A 65 -4.60 7.68 6.55
CA VAL A 65 -5.84 8.46 6.42
C VAL A 65 -6.99 7.59 5.89
N THR A 66 -6.71 6.71 4.93
CA THR A 66 -7.70 5.77 4.39
C THR A 66 -8.23 4.84 5.47
N ILE A 67 -7.34 4.25 6.28
CA ILE A 67 -7.75 3.40 7.41
C ILE A 67 -8.61 4.18 8.39
N ILE A 68 -8.21 5.40 8.75
CA ILE A 68 -8.93 6.23 9.72
C ILE A 68 -10.33 6.56 9.19
N LEU A 69 -10.46 6.95 7.92
CA LEU A 69 -11.76 7.26 7.32
C LEU A 69 -12.65 6.01 7.20
N PHE A 70 -12.08 4.87 6.81
CA PHE A 70 -12.84 3.63 6.67
C PHE A 70 -13.27 3.06 8.03
N SER A 71 -12.39 3.05 9.02
CA SER A 71 -12.72 2.62 10.39
C SER A 71 -13.79 3.52 11.01
N GLU A 72 -13.74 4.84 10.77
CA GLU A 72 -14.79 5.75 11.21
C GLU A 72 -16.13 5.48 10.51
N LEU A 73 -16.12 5.16 9.21
CA LEU A 73 -17.32 4.77 8.47
C LEU A 73 -17.90 3.44 8.98
N ALA A 74 -17.05 2.45 9.26
CA ALA A 74 -17.43 1.16 9.80
C ALA A 74 -18.07 1.31 11.20
N ARG A 75 -17.44 2.12 12.06
CA ARG A 75 -17.94 2.45 13.41
C ARG A 75 -19.32 3.09 13.38
N ARG A 76 -19.57 4.02 12.44
CA ARG A 76 -20.89 4.66 12.24
C ARG A 76 -21.95 3.70 11.71
N SER A 77 -21.52 2.62 11.07
CA SER A 77 -22.38 1.54 10.57
C SER A 77 -22.55 0.40 11.61
N PHE A 78 -22.16 0.63 12.87
CA PHE A 78 -22.22 -0.33 13.99
C PHE A 78 -21.45 -1.64 13.74
N SER A 79 -20.40 -1.60 12.92
CA SER A 79 -19.48 -2.73 12.72
C SER A 79 -18.08 -2.33 13.19
N SER A 80 -17.53 -3.02 14.19
CA SER A 80 -16.11 -2.92 14.53
C SER A 80 -15.29 -3.81 13.61
N LEU A 81 -14.17 -3.29 13.12
CA LEU A 81 -13.20 -4.04 12.34
C LEU A 81 -12.21 -4.70 13.29
N THR A 82 -11.80 -5.92 12.97
CA THR A 82 -10.71 -6.57 13.71
C THR A 82 -9.37 -6.03 13.25
N ARG A 83 -8.32 -6.19 14.07
CA ARG A 83 -6.95 -5.79 13.74
C ARG A 83 -6.48 -6.34 12.39
N GLN A 84 -6.87 -7.57 12.07
CA GLN A 84 -6.49 -8.27 10.86
C GLN A 84 -7.21 -7.68 9.64
N GLU A 85 -8.49 -7.34 9.77
CA GLU A 85 -9.24 -6.65 8.70
C GLU A 85 -8.62 -5.28 8.39
N ILE A 86 -8.29 -4.50 9.42
CA ILE A 86 -7.58 -3.21 9.28
C ILE A 86 -6.26 -3.40 8.55
N TYR A 87 -5.48 -4.42 8.92
CA TYR A 87 -4.18 -4.70 8.32
C TYR A 87 -4.29 -5.11 6.84
N VAL A 88 -5.32 -5.89 6.48
CA VAL A 88 -5.55 -6.23 5.08
C VAL A 88 -5.98 -4.99 4.28
N ILE A 89 -6.85 -4.15 4.84
CA ILE A 89 -7.25 -2.87 4.21
C ILE A 89 -6.04 -1.94 4.04
N TYR A 90 -5.15 -1.87 5.02
CA TYR A 90 -3.89 -1.13 4.94
C TYR A 90 -3.05 -1.56 3.74
N TYR A 91 -2.84 -2.87 3.58
CA TYR A 91 -2.08 -3.42 2.45
C TYR A 91 -2.75 -3.14 1.10
N ILE A 92 -4.08 -3.23 1.05
CA ILE A 92 -4.84 -2.89 -0.17
C ILE A 92 -4.70 -1.41 -0.50
N ALA A 93 -4.81 -0.53 0.50
CA ALA A 93 -4.61 0.91 0.35
C ALA A 93 -3.21 1.24 -0.17
N GLY A 94 -2.16 0.68 0.45
CA GLY A 94 -0.79 0.90 0.00
C GLY A 94 -0.51 0.33 -1.39
N GLY A 95 -1.05 -0.85 -1.71
CA GLY A 95 -0.88 -1.46 -3.03
C GLY A 95 -1.59 -0.73 -4.16
N LEU A 96 -2.78 -0.18 -3.90
CA LEU A 96 -3.59 0.51 -4.91
C LEU A 96 -3.26 2.00 -5.02
N ALA A 97 -3.14 2.70 -3.89
CA ALA A 97 -2.85 4.14 -3.87
C ALA A 97 -1.35 4.44 -4.00
N GLY A 98 -0.49 3.43 -3.81
CA GLY A 98 0.95 3.56 -3.93
C GLY A 98 1.40 4.03 -5.31
N VAL A 99 2.54 4.72 -5.30
CA VAL A 99 3.26 5.13 -6.50
C VAL A 99 4.30 4.07 -6.83
N ILE A 100 4.27 3.56 -8.07
CA ILE A 100 5.21 2.57 -8.57
C ILE A 100 5.88 3.10 -9.84
N GLY A 101 7.17 2.78 -10.01
CA GLY A 101 7.89 3.07 -11.26
C GLY A 101 8.32 4.53 -11.46
N GLY A 102 8.35 5.32 -10.38
CA GLY A 102 8.79 6.73 -10.44
C GLY A 102 7.78 7.68 -11.09
N THR A 103 6.58 7.21 -11.41
CA THR A 103 5.48 8.05 -11.89
C THR A 103 4.75 8.64 -10.69
N MET A 104 4.58 9.96 -10.59
CA MET A 104 3.83 10.59 -9.48
C MET A 104 2.31 10.34 -9.57
N LEU A 105 1.90 9.25 -10.23
CA LEU A 105 0.53 8.84 -10.48
C LEU A 105 0.13 7.74 -9.51
N ALA A 106 -0.91 7.99 -8.72
CA ALA A 106 -1.55 6.97 -7.92
C ALA A 106 -2.25 5.93 -8.83
N GLY A 107 -2.37 4.69 -8.35
CA GLY A 107 -2.91 3.58 -9.12
C GLY A 107 -2.04 2.33 -9.09
N GLY A 108 -0.98 2.32 -8.28
CA GLY A 108 -0.11 1.18 -8.10
C GLY A 108 0.48 0.70 -9.43
N PRO A 109 0.51 -0.62 -9.68
CA PRO A 109 1.06 -1.18 -10.90
C PRO A 109 0.33 -0.71 -12.18
N PHE A 110 -0.98 -0.41 -12.08
CA PHE A 110 -1.79 0.06 -13.21
C PHE A 110 -1.52 1.52 -13.55
N GLY A 111 -1.09 2.35 -12.59
CA GLY A 111 -0.69 3.74 -12.83
C GLY A 111 0.42 3.84 -13.89
N GLN A 112 1.38 2.91 -13.85
CA GLN A 112 2.44 2.81 -14.86
C GLN A 112 1.90 2.52 -16.26
N LEU A 113 0.87 1.68 -16.40
CA LEU A 113 0.27 1.37 -17.69
C LEU A 113 -0.44 2.60 -18.28
N ILE A 114 -1.11 3.39 -17.45
CA ILE A 114 -1.72 4.66 -17.86
C ILE A 114 -0.64 5.64 -18.33
N TRP A 115 0.48 5.74 -17.61
CA TRP A 115 1.60 6.56 -18.05
C TRP A 115 2.18 6.11 -19.40
N ASN A 116 2.40 4.82 -19.59
CA ASN A 116 2.92 4.28 -20.84
C ASN A 116 1.95 4.52 -22.02
N GLN A 117 0.64 4.43 -21.76
CA GLN A 117 -0.40 4.75 -22.72
C GLN A 117 -0.38 6.23 -23.13
N TYR A 118 -0.21 7.13 -22.17
CA TYR A 118 -0.01 8.56 -22.43
C TYR A 118 1.26 8.81 -23.24
N LEU A 119 2.38 8.20 -22.86
CA LEU A 119 3.68 8.37 -23.53
C LEU A 119 3.59 8.03 -25.03
N VAL A 120 3.02 6.88 -25.38
CA VAL A 120 2.86 6.40 -26.77
C VAL A 120 2.04 7.38 -27.62
N GLN A 121 1.04 8.04 -27.03
CA GLN A 121 0.14 8.97 -27.71
C GLN A 121 0.60 10.43 -27.65
N SER A 122 1.67 10.71 -26.91
CA SER A 122 2.15 12.08 -26.72
C SER A 122 2.72 12.68 -28.01
N GLN A 123 2.53 13.99 -28.18
CA GLN A 123 3.12 14.73 -29.30
C GLN A 123 4.66 14.68 -29.27
N ALA A 124 5.25 14.58 -28.09
CA ALA A 124 6.70 14.41 -27.94
C ALA A 124 7.17 13.08 -28.53
N ALA A 125 6.55 11.96 -28.16
CA ALA A 125 6.91 10.65 -28.70
C ALA A 125 6.71 10.59 -30.23
N ALA A 126 5.63 11.19 -30.74
CA ALA A 126 5.39 11.29 -32.17
C ALA A 126 6.45 12.17 -32.87
N GLY A 127 6.77 13.33 -32.30
CA GLY A 127 7.75 14.27 -32.84
C GLY A 127 9.18 13.73 -32.88
N PHE A 128 9.55 12.87 -31.92
CA PHE A 128 10.84 12.16 -31.91
C PHE A 128 10.83 10.84 -32.69
N GLY A 129 9.71 10.46 -33.32
CA GLY A 129 9.57 9.18 -34.03
C GLY A 129 9.64 7.95 -33.13
N LEU A 130 9.45 8.11 -31.82
CA LEU A 130 9.57 7.03 -30.84
C LEU A 130 8.33 6.11 -30.82
N THR A 131 7.19 6.61 -31.29
CA THR A 131 5.90 5.91 -31.21
C THR A 131 5.94 4.50 -31.80
N GLU A 132 6.65 4.29 -32.91
CA GLU A 132 6.75 2.98 -33.57
C GLU A 132 7.79 2.06 -32.93
N HIS A 133 8.74 2.61 -32.18
CA HIS A 133 9.81 1.87 -31.51
C HIS A 133 9.42 1.37 -30.13
N ILE A 134 8.30 1.84 -29.56
CA ILE A 134 7.83 1.38 -28.26
C ILE A 134 7.30 -0.07 -28.40
N PRO A 135 7.87 -1.04 -27.65
CA PRO A 135 7.47 -2.42 -27.75
C PRO A 135 6.02 -2.66 -27.30
N ARG A 136 5.35 -3.62 -27.94
CA ARG A 136 3.95 -3.98 -27.62
C ARG A 136 3.73 -4.53 -26.21
N TRP A 137 4.80 -4.98 -25.55
CA TRP A 137 4.75 -5.43 -24.15
C TRP A 137 4.81 -4.27 -23.14
N VAL A 138 5.16 -3.05 -23.57
CA VAL A 138 5.13 -1.84 -22.73
C VAL A 138 3.75 -1.20 -22.77
N SER A 139 3.16 -1.10 -23.96
CA SER A 139 1.87 -0.45 -24.22
C SER A 139 1.31 -0.90 -25.58
N PRO A 140 -0.02 -0.91 -25.78
CA PRO A 140 -0.61 -1.08 -27.10
C PRO A 140 -0.13 0.00 -28.10
N PRO A 141 -0.09 -0.29 -29.41
CA PRO A 141 0.30 0.68 -30.42
C PRO A 141 -0.59 1.92 -30.44
N ALA A 142 -0.02 3.08 -30.80
CA ALA A 142 -0.78 4.30 -31.04
C ALA A 142 -1.88 4.06 -32.10
N GLY A 143 -3.07 4.62 -31.87
CA GLY A 143 -4.22 4.45 -32.75
C GLY A 143 -4.91 3.08 -32.68
N SER A 144 -4.45 2.14 -31.84
CA SER A 144 -5.17 0.88 -31.64
C SER A 144 -6.52 1.09 -30.94
N GLU A 145 -7.49 0.22 -31.25
CA GLU A 145 -8.84 0.28 -30.66
C GLU A 145 -8.83 0.26 -29.13
N ALA A 146 -7.87 -0.45 -28.52
CA ALA A 146 -7.65 -0.48 -27.08
C ALA A 146 -7.48 0.92 -26.47
N LEU A 147 -6.67 1.76 -27.13
CA LEU A 147 -6.38 3.09 -26.64
C LEU A 147 -7.47 4.10 -27.00
N LEU A 148 -8.14 3.91 -28.14
CA LEU A 148 -9.27 4.74 -28.55
C LEU A 148 -10.49 4.56 -27.64
N GLN A 149 -10.79 3.31 -27.27
CA GLN A 149 -11.90 2.98 -26.37
C GLN A 149 -11.57 3.20 -24.89
N ARG A 150 -10.33 3.59 -24.56
CA ARG A 150 -9.85 3.82 -23.18
C ARG A 150 -10.18 2.67 -22.23
N THR A 151 -10.03 1.44 -22.71
CA THR A 151 -10.39 0.23 -21.97
C THR A 151 -9.20 -0.71 -21.84
N PHE A 152 -9.05 -1.31 -20.66
CA PHE A 152 -8.07 -2.38 -20.41
C PHE A 152 -8.57 -3.77 -20.85
N LEU A 153 -9.85 -3.89 -21.24
CA LEU A 153 -10.46 -5.18 -21.60
C LEU A 153 -10.11 -5.65 -23.02
N HIS A 154 -9.41 -4.83 -23.81
CA HIS A 154 -9.03 -5.18 -25.16
C HIS A 154 -7.83 -6.14 -25.19
N ARG A 155 -7.81 -7.10 -26.12
CA ARG A 155 -6.75 -8.12 -26.25
C ARG A 155 -5.34 -7.56 -26.43
N ALA A 156 -5.22 -6.34 -26.97
CA ALA A 156 -3.93 -5.65 -27.12
C ALA A 156 -3.23 -5.36 -25.78
N TRP A 157 -3.97 -5.36 -24.66
CA TRP A 157 -3.41 -5.22 -23.31
C TRP A 157 -2.85 -6.52 -22.72
N ILE A 158 -3.06 -7.67 -23.37
CA ILE A 158 -2.56 -8.96 -22.86
C ILE A 158 -1.04 -8.93 -22.66
N PRO A 159 -0.21 -8.49 -23.62
CA PRO A 159 1.24 -8.48 -23.42
C PRO A 159 1.69 -7.56 -22.28
N PRO A 160 1.24 -6.28 -22.18
CA PRO A 160 1.57 -5.43 -21.03
C PRO A 160 1.09 -5.97 -19.68
N LEU A 161 -0.13 -6.50 -19.61
CA LEU A 161 -0.66 -7.09 -18.38
C LEU A 161 0.12 -8.34 -17.97
N THR A 162 0.59 -9.14 -18.93
CA THR A 162 1.41 -10.31 -18.64
C THR A 162 2.74 -9.91 -18.02
N VAL A 163 3.43 -8.92 -18.60
CA VAL A 163 4.67 -8.37 -18.01
C VAL A 163 4.40 -7.77 -16.64
N LEU A 164 3.29 -7.05 -16.48
CA LEU A 164 2.88 -6.49 -15.20
C LEU A 164 2.75 -7.60 -14.14
N VAL A 165 1.94 -8.62 -14.38
CA VAL A 165 1.72 -9.72 -13.42
C VAL A 165 3.01 -10.46 -13.09
N ILE A 166 3.83 -10.80 -14.11
CA ILE A 166 5.12 -11.46 -13.89
C ILE A 166 6.03 -10.57 -13.04
N SER A 167 6.12 -9.27 -13.35
CA SER A 167 6.95 -8.35 -12.58
C SER A 167 6.47 -8.19 -11.14
N GLN A 168 5.15 -8.22 -10.87
CA GLN A 168 4.62 -8.18 -9.51
C GLN A 168 4.98 -9.44 -8.72
N ILE A 169 4.89 -10.63 -9.35
CA ILE A 169 5.29 -11.88 -8.71
C ILE A 169 6.79 -11.88 -8.40
N LEU A 170 7.62 -11.45 -9.35
CA LEU A 170 9.06 -11.36 -9.17
C LEU A 170 9.43 -10.33 -8.09
N ALA A 171 8.82 -9.14 -8.09
CA ALA A 171 9.04 -8.12 -7.08
C ALA A 171 8.65 -8.62 -5.68
N ARG A 172 7.57 -9.40 -5.58
CA ARG A 172 7.14 -9.99 -4.31
C ARG A 172 8.12 -11.07 -3.84
N ALA A 173 8.59 -11.93 -4.75
CA ALA A 173 9.62 -12.92 -4.45
C ALA A 173 10.93 -12.26 -4.02
N GLU A 174 11.37 -11.23 -4.74
CA GLU A 174 12.55 -10.41 -4.39
C GLU A 174 12.41 -9.82 -2.98
N TRP A 175 11.28 -9.17 -2.70
CA TRP A 175 11.02 -8.55 -1.40
C TRP A 175 11.09 -9.56 -0.24
N PHE A 176 10.50 -10.76 -0.41
CA PHE A 176 10.60 -11.83 0.59
C PHE A 176 12.01 -12.41 0.71
N CYS A 177 12.69 -12.67 -0.40
CA CYS A 177 14.04 -13.24 -0.40
C CYS A 177 15.06 -12.28 0.24
N LEU A 178 15.04 -10.99 -0.13
CA LEU A 178 15.89 -9.97 0.45
C LEU A 178 15.57 -9.76 1.93
N GLY A 179 14.28 -9.68 2.28
CA GLY A 179 13.86 -9.57 3.68
C GLY A 179 14.35 -10.73 4.54
N TYR A 180 14.19 -11.97 4.05
CA TYR A 180 14.68 -13.16 4.73
C TYR A 180 16.20 -13.22 4.82
N PHE A 181 16.90 -12.85 3.75
CA PHE A 181 18.35 -12.81 3.71
C PHE A 181 18.91 -11.79 4.72
N LEU A 182 18.33 -10.58 4.76
CA LEU A 182 18.70 -9.55 5.71
C LEU A 182 18.39 -9.98 7.14
N PHE A 183 17.24 -10.63 7.37
CA PHE A 183 16.89 -11.23 8.65
C PHE A 183 17.94 -12.26 9.09
N ARG A 184 18.35 -13.17 8.21
CA ARG A 184 19.38 -14.18 8.53
C ARG A 184 20.73 -13.55 8.86
N ILE A 185 21.15 -12.51 8.15
CA ILE A 185 22.40 -11.81 8.45
C ILE A 185 22.32 -11.14 9.84
N THR A 186 21.29 -10.33 10.07
CA THR A 186 21.14 -9.56 11.31
C THR A 186 20.90 -10.45 12.54
N SER A 187 20.07 -11.49 12.41
CA SER A 187 19.74 -12.42 13.49
C SER A 187 20.83 -13.47 13.71
N ASP A 188 21.30 -14.17 12.68
CA ASP A 188 22.16 -15.36 12.88
C ASP A 188 23.65 -15.00 12.95
N VAL A 189 24.09 -14.04 12.13
CA VAL A 189 25.50 -13.63 12.07
C VAL A 189 25.77 -12.55 13.12
N GLU A 190 24.97 -11.49 13.14
CA GLU A 190 25.19 -10.33 14.01
C GLU A 190 24.53 -10.47 15.39
N ARG A 191 23.57 -11.40 15.55
CA ARG A 191 22.81 -11.64 16.79
C ARG A 191 22.08 -10.40 17.32
N LEU A 192 21.80 -9.45 16.43
CA LEU A 192 21.07 -8.23 16.74
C LEU A 192 19.55 -8.48 16.63
N PRO A 193 18.74 -7.81 17.48
CA PRO A 193 17.30 -7.78 17.29
C PRO A 193 16.98 -7.12 15.94
N PHE A 194 16.05 -7.72 15.20
CA PHE A 194 15.72 -7.25 13.85
C PHE A 194 15.16 -5.82 13.90
N PRO A 195 15.75 -4.86 13.17
CA PRO A 195 15.40 -3.45 13.32
C PRO A 195 13.97 -3.15 12.84
N LEU A 196 13.28 -2.24 13.55
CA LEU A 196 12.00 -1.60 13.19
C LEU A 196 10.74 -2.49 13.08
N ALA A 197 10.87 -3.82 13.01
CA ALA A 197 9.71 -4.72 12.96
C ALA A 197 8.73 -4.54 14.15
N PRO A 198 9.20 -4.43 15.41
CA PRO A 198 8.31 -4.17 16.55
C PRO A 198 7.60 -2.82 16.45
N VAL A 199 8.25 -1.78 15.93
CA VAL A 199 7.70 -0.42 15.84
C VAL A 199 6.54 -0.35 14.85
N ALA A 200 6.72 -0.93 13.66
CA ALA A 200 5.67 -0.97 12.64
C ALA A 200 4.45 -1.79 13.10
N ALA A 201 4.70 -2.91 13.78
CA ALA A 201 3.66 -3.77 14.31
C ALA A 201 2.93 -3.13 15.51
N GLN A 202 3.64 -2.41 16.39
CA GLN A 202 3.05 -1.64 17.49
C GLN A 202 2.15 -0.51 16.96
N GLY A 203 2.53 0.16 15.86
CA GLY A 203 1.69 1.18 15.22
C GLY A 203 0.35 0.63 14.71
N ALA A 204 0.38 -0.51 14.01
CA ALA A 204 -0.84 -1.18 13.54
C ALA A 204 -1.68 -1.72 14.71
N THR A 205 -1.02 -2.24 15.75
CA THR A 205 -1.68 -2.74 16.97
C THR A 205 -2.35 -1.61 17.75
N ALA A 206 -1.70 -0.47 17.93
CA ALA A 206 -2.25 0.68 18.63
C ALA A 206 -3.50 1.26 17.96
N LEU A 207 -3.56 1.25 16.62
CA LEU A 207 -4.75 1.66 15.87
C LEU A 207 -5.92 0.71 16.06
N ALA A 208 -5.64 -0.60 16.14
CA ALA A 208 -6.67 -1.61 16.42
C ALA A 208 -7.09 -1.63 17.90
N ASP A 209 -6.17 -1.39 18.83
CA ASP A 209 -6.48 -1.32 20.26
C ASP A 209 -7.32 -0.08 20.57
N ALA A 210 -7.08 1.04 19.88
CA ALA A 210 -7.96 2.20 19.92
C ALA A 210 -9.38 1.90 19.38
N GLU A 211 -9.57 0.81 18.65
CA GLU A 211 -10.86 0.33 18.17
C GLU A 211 -11.59 -0.54 19.21
N ASP A 212 -10.86 -1.39 19.93
CA ASP A 212 -11.36 -2.23 21.02
C ASP A 212 -11.64 -1.46 22.31
N ASP A 213 -10.92 -0.36 22.55
CA ASP A 213 -11.09 0.51 23.72
C ASP A 213 -12.30 1.45 23.54
N GLY A 214 -13.47 0.84 23.27
CA GLY A 214 -14.80 1.43 23.08
C GLY A 214 -15.33 2.23 24.27
N GLN A 215 -14.46 2.76 25.13
CA GLN A 215 -14.79 3.86 26.00
C GLN A 215 -14.90 5.14 25.16
N SER A 216 -16.15 5.51 24.89
CA SER A 216 -16.63 6.86 24.58
C SER A 216 -15.93 7.91 25.47
N ASN A 217 -14.69 8.27 25.14
CA ASN A 217 -13.94 9.28 25.85
C ASN A 217 -14.40 10.64 25.33
N TRP A 218 -14.75 11.56 26.23
CA TRP A 218 -15.27 12.89 25.93
C TRP A 218 -14.40 13.68 24.93
N ARG A 219 -13.11 13.34 24.86
CA ARG A 219 -12.12 13.88 23.90
C ARG A 219 -12.52 13.60 22.45
N TRP A 220 -13.08 12.42 22.16
CA TRP A 220 -13.56 12.06 20.83
C TRP A 220 -14.77 12.90 20.39
N ARG A 221 -15.68 13.20 21.33
CA ARG A 221 -16.85 14.06 21.04
C ARG A 221 -16.41 15.49 20.72
N VAL A 222 -15.43 16.02 21.45
CA VAL A 222 -14.88 17.36 21.19
C VAL A 222 -14.16 17.42 19.84
N PHE A 223 -13.39 16.38 19.49
CA PHE A 223 -12.73 16.27 18.18
C PHE A 223 -13.74 16.20 17.02
N ALA A 224 -14.78 15.37 17.14
CA ALA A 224 -15.81 15.23 16.12
C ALA A 224 -16.65 16.51 15.92
N ILE A 225 -16.97 17.22 17.00
CA ILE A 225 -17.64 18.52 16.94
C ILE A 225 -16.72 19.57 16.29
N GLY A 226 -15.42 19.55 16.62
CA GLY A 226 -14.43 20.43 15.97
C GLY A 226 -14.30 20.18 14.48
N MET A 227 -14.26 18.92 14.05
CA MET A 227 -14.24 18.54 12.62
C MET A 227 -15.51 18.95 11.88
N GLY A 228 -16.69 18.87 12.53
CA GLY A 228 -17.97 19.27 11.93
C GLY A 228 -18.18 20.79 11.84
N ILE A 229 -17.46 21.58 12.62
CA ILE A 229 -17.50 23.06 12.57
C ILE A 229 -16.39 23.61 11.64
N GLY A 230 -15.33 22.84 11.40
CA GLY A 230 -14.19 23.23 10.54
C GLY A 230 -14.33 22.89 9.05
N LEU A 231 -15.37 22.15 8.65
CA LEU A 231 -15.82 21.98 7.25
C LEU A 231 -16.94 22.96 6.92
#